data_AF-A0A830C4H7-F1
#
_entry.id   AF-A0A830C4H7-F1
#
_cell.length_a   1.000
_cell.length_b   1.000
_cell.length_c   1.000
_cell.angle_alpha   90.00
_cell.angle_beta   90.00
_cell.angle_gamma   90.00
#
_symmetry.space_group_name_H-M   'P 1'
#
loop_
_entity.id
_entity.type
_entity.pdbx_description
1 polymer ?
#
loop_
_entity_poly.entity_id
_entity_poly.type
_entity_poly.pdbx_seq_one_letter_code
_entity_poly.pdbx_strand_id
1 'polypeptide(L)'
;MAPEASSSSSSSSSPSPTSSSAIDFLTLCHRLKTTKRTGWVRREVQEPESIADHMYRMGLMALIASDIPGVNREKCMKIAIVHDIAEAIVGDITPSDGIPKQEKSRREREALQNMCELLGGGERAKEISDLWMEYEDNSTMEAKLVKDFDKRLYGSVILLVPLCTTYAMHMSSQVLND
;
A
#
# COMPACT_ATOMS: atom_id res chain seq x y z
N MET A 1 -28.29 43.62 32.46
CA MET A 1 -28.70 43.48 31.05
C MET A 1 -27.44 43.36 30.20
N ALA A 2 -27.07 42.12 29.88
CA ALA A 2 -26.26 41.65 28.74
C ALA A 2 -25.80 40.21 29.07
N PRO A 3 -26.29 39.17 28.38
CA PRO A 3 -25.81 37.80 28.57
C PRO A 3 -24.59 37.56 27.67
N GLU A 4 -23.51 37.02 28.23
CA GLU A 4 -22.38 36.54 27.45
C GLU A 4 -22.72 35.20 26.79
N ALA A 5 -22.43 35.14 25.50
CA ALA A 5 -22.81 34.07 24.59
C ALA A 5 -22.12 32.75 24.94
N SER A 6 -22.91 31.70 25.11
CA SER A 6 -22.44 30.31 25.11
C SER A 6 -21.93 29.95 23.72
N SER A 7 -20.61 29.87 23.56
CA SER A 7 -19.98 29.27 22.39
C SER A 7 -20.18 27.76 22.44
N SER A 8 -21.23 27.28 21.77
CA SER A 8 -21.40 25.86 21.47
C SER A 8 -20.36 25.45 20.43
N SER A 9 -19.29 24.82 20.89
CA SER A 9 -18.36 24.10 20.03
C SER A 9 -19.08 22.89 19.45
N SER A 10 -19.64 23.05 18.25
CA SER A 10 -20.08 21.94 17.41
C SER A 10 -18.85 21.12 17.03
N SER A 11 -18.59 20.08 17.82
CA SER A 11 -17.70 18.99 17.43
C SER A 11 -18.31 18.34 16.19
N SER A 12 -17.77 18.69 15.02
CA SER A 12 -18.10 18.03 13.76
C SER A 12 -17.57 16.60 13.82
N SER A 13 -18.37 15.68 14.33
CA SER A 13 -18.08 14.26 14.25
C SER A 13 -18.19 13.85 12.77
N SER A 14 -17.03 13.66 12.15
CA SER A 14 -16.91 13.02 10.85
C SER A 14 -17.72 11.72 10.85
N PRO A 15 -18.58 11.46 9.86
CA PRO A 15 -19.33 10.21 9.83
C PRO A 15 -18.37 9.02 9.74
N SER A 16 -18.47 8.10 10.69
CA SER A 16 -17.77 6.82 10.66
C SER A 16 -18.37 5.91 9.59
N PRO A 17 -17.57 5.01 8.97
CA PRO A 17 -18.07 4.08 7.96
C PRO A 17 -19.22 3.24 8.54
N THR A 18 -20.30 3.10 7.77
CA THR A 18 -21.39 2.17 8.09
C THR A 18 -20.92 0.73 7.89
N SER A 19 -21.57 -0.24 8.51
CA SER A 19 -21.24 -1.65 8.28
C SER A 19 -21.40 -2.06 6.81
N SER A 20 -22.38 -1.50 6.10
CA SER A 20 -22.60 -1.79 4.67
C SER A 20 -21.46 -1.26 3.82
N SER A 21 -21.09 0.01 3.99
CA SER A 21 -20.00 0.64 3.23
C SER A 21 -18.65 -0.02 3.48
N ALA A 22 -18.39 -0.46 4.71
CA ALA A 22 -17.20 -1.25 5.03
C ALA A 22 -17.18 -2.62 4.33
N ILE A 23 -18.32 -3.32 4.29
CA ILE A 23 -18.43 -4.60 3.57
C ILE A 23 -18.22 -4.41 2.07
N ASP A 24 -18.79 -3.37 1.48
CA ASP A 24 -18.63 -3.08 0.04
C ASP A 24 -17.16 -2.75 -0.30
N PHE A 25 -16.51 -1.93 0.54
CA PHE A 25 -15.08 -1.65 0.42
C PHE A 25 -14.21 -2.91 0.52
N LEU A 26 -14.47 -3.77 1.52
CA LEU A 26 -13.73 -5.03 1.69
C LEU A 26 -14.00 -6.02 0.54
N THR A 27 -15.22 -6.03 0.02
CA THR A 27 -15.59 -6.84 -1.16
C THR A 27 -14.85 -6.36 -2.39
N LEU A 28 -14.68 -5.05 -2.57
CA LEU A 28 -13.86 -4.50 -3.64
C LEU A 28 -12.39 -4.88 -3.48
N CYS A 29 -11.84 -4.76 -2.27
CA CYS A 29 -10.46 -5.17 -1.97
C CYS A 29 -10.22 -6.67 -2.17
N HIS A 30 -11.26 -7.52 -2.13
CA HIS A 30 -11.13 -8.95 -2.42
C HIS A 30 -10.52 -9.20 -3.80
N ARG A 31 -10.76 -8.31 -4.78
CA ARG A 31 -10.19 -8.43 -6.14
C ARG A 31 -8.67 -8.49 -6.12
N LEU A 32 -8.00 -7.90 -5.13
CA LEU A 32 -6.54 -7.96 -4.99
C LEU A 32 -6.01 -9.38 -4.77
N LYS A 33 -6.84 -10.29 -4.25
CA LYS A 33 -6.49 -11.72 -4.06
C LYS A 33 -6.54 -12.51 -5.36
N THR A 34 -7.36 -12.08 -6.31
CA THR A 34 -7.55 -12.78 -7.58
C THR A 34 -6.74 -12.14 -8.71
N THR A 35 -6.41 -10.85 -8.61
CA THR A 35 -5.52 -10.18 -9.55
C THR A 35 -4.08 -10.66 -9.34
N LYS A 36 -3.56 -11.36 -10.34
CA LYS A 36 -2.17 -11.83 -10.40
C LYS A 36 -1.26 -10.70 -10.82
N ARG A 37 -0.04 -10.66 -10.28
CA ARG A 37 0.95 -9.67 -10.69
C ARG A 37 1.36 -9.89 -12.14
N THR A 38 1.08 -8.91 -12.98
CA THR A 38 1.22 -8.93 -14.44
C THR A 38 2.67 -9.21 -14.86
N GLY A 39 3.65 -8.76 -14.08
CA GLY A 39 5.07 -9.02 -14.33
C GLY A 39 5.43 -10.51 -14.34
N TRP A 40 4.85 -11.31 -13.42
CA TRP A 40 5.08 -12.76 -13.34
C TRP A 40 4.28 -13.53 -14.38
N VAL A 41 3.04 -13.09 -14.64
CA VAL A 41 2.18 -13.67 -15.70
C VAL A 41 2.88 -13.59 -17.06
N ARG A 42 3.48 -12.44 -17.39
CA ARG A 42 4.23 -12.27 -18.65
C ARG A 42 5.49 -13.10 -18.76
N ARG A 43 6.06 -13.51 -17.63
CA ARG A 43 7.22 -14.42 -17.57
C ARG A 43 6.80 -15.90 -17.51
N GLU A 44 5.51 -16.18 -17.71
CA GLU A 44 4.95 -17.54 -17.76
C GLU A 44 5.20 -18.35 -16.48
N VAL A 45 5.29 -17.67 -15.34
CA VAL A 45 5.31 -18.34 -14.02
C VAL A 45 3.99 -19.06 -13.83
N GLN A 46 4.03 -20.35 -13.52
CA GLN A 46 2.84 -21.22 -13.44
C GLN A 46 1.83 -20.76 -12.37
N GLU A 47 2.32 -20.31 -11.22
CA GLU A 47 1.49 -19.85 -10.10
C GLU A 47 1.99 -18.47 -9.64
N PRO A 48 1.67 -17.40 -10.38
CA PRO A 48 2.12 -16.06 -10.02
C PRO A 48 1.43 -15.62 -8.73
N GLU A 49 2.14 -14.86 -7.91
CA GLU A 49 1.57 -14.26 -6.70
C GLU A 49 0.45 -13.26 -7.05
N SER A 50 -0.52 -13.11 -6.15
CA SER A 50 -1.51 -12.04 -6.24
C SER A 50 -0.95 -10.72 -5.70
N ILE A 51 -1.61 -9.61 -6.00
CA ILE A 51 -1.27 -8.30 -5.42
C ILE A 51 -1.42 -8.35 -3.88
N ALA A 52 -2.45 -9.05 -3.38
CA ALA A 52 -2.62 -9.23 -1.94
C ALA A 52 -1.46 -10.00 -1.29
N ASP A 53 -0.93 -11.05 -1.95
CA ASP A 53 0.25 -11.80 -1.46
C ASP A 53 1.49 -10.90 -1.37
N HIS A 54 1.70 -10.06 -2.39
CA HIS A 54 2.78 -9.09 -2.44
C HIS A 54 2.70 -8.07 -1.30
N MET A 55 1.54 -7.42 -1.12
CA MET A 55 1.32 -6.46 -0.04
C MET A 55 1.45 -7.10 1.35
N TYR A 56 0.97 -8.33 1.53
CA TYR A 56 1.11 -9.07 2.79
C TYR A 56 2.59 -9.30 3.14
N ARG A 57 3.39 -9.77 2.17
CA ARG A 57 4.83 -9.94 2.34
C ARG A 57 5.53 -8.63 2.70
N MET A 58 5.17 -7.52 2.05
CA MET A 58 5.73 -6.19 2.38
C MET A 58 5.35 -5.72 3.78
N GLY A 59 4.11 -5.96 4.22
CA GLY A 59 3.68 -5.69 5.58
C GLY A 59 4.50 -6.47 6.61
N LEU A 60 4.79 -7.75 6.33
CA LEU A 60 5.69 -8.56 7.16
C LEU A 60 7.13 -8.05 7.13
N MET A 61 7.65 -7.64 5.97
CA MET A 61 8.98 -7.03 5.86
C MET A 61 9.09 -5.77 6.71
N ALA A 62 8.08 -4.89 6.67
CA ALA A 62 8.01 -3.71 7.54
C ALA A 62 7.96 -4.10 9.02
N LEU A 63 7.22 -5.15 9.38
CA LEU A 63 7.11 -5.63 10.75
C LEU A 63 8.45 -6.14 11.31
N ILE A 64 9.22 -6.91 10.52
CA ILE A 64 10.50 -7.51 10.96
C ILE A 64 11.73 -6.64 10.69
N ALA A 65 11.58 -5.53 9.97
CA ALA A 65 12.68 -4.61 9.69
C ALA A 65 13.25 -4.06 11.00
N SER A 66 14.58 -3.98 11.09
CA SER A 66 15.27 -3.36 12.22
C SER A 66 14.77 -1.93 12.46
N ASP A 67 14.84 -1.47 13.71
CA ASP A 67 14.49 -0.08 14.03
C ASP A 67 15.44 0.87 13.28
N ILE A 68 14.86 1.73 12.44
CA ILE A 68 15.60 2.78 11.74
C ILE A 68 15.29 4.10 12.45
N PRO A 69 16.30 4.83 12.94
CA PRO A 69 16.09 6.12 13.59
C PRO A 69 15.27 7.08 12.71
N GLY A 70 14.17 7.61 13.27
CA GLY A 70 13.29 8.54 12.57
C GLY A 70 12.29 7.90 11.60
N VAL A 71 12.18 6.57 11.53
CA VAL A 71 11.17 5.86 10.75
C VAL A 71 10.09 5.28 11.66
N ASN A 72 8.82 5.57 11.36
CA ASN A 72 7.71 4.92 12.03
C ASN A 72 7.35 3.58 11.36
N ARG A 73 7.63 2.47 12.07
CA ARG A 73 7.34 1.10 11.59
C ARG A 73 5.84 0.87 11.33
N GLU A 74 4.96 1.31 12.22
CA GLU A 74 3.50 1.16 12.06
C GLU A 74 3.04 1.85 10.78
N LYS A 75 3.56 3.06 10.53
CA LYS A 75 3.26 3.80 9.31
C LYS A 75 3.77 3.06 8.06
N CYS A 76 4.97 2.48 8.10
CA CYS A 76 5.47 1.64 7.00
C CYS A 76 4.54 0.46 6.70
N MET A 77 4.04 -0.22 7.74
CA MET A 77 3.08 -1.31 7.59
C MET A 77 1.77 -0.82 6.97
N LYS A 78 1.25 0.34 7.42
CA LYS A 78 0.05 0.96 6.84
C LYS A 78 0.23 1.32 5.37
N ILE A 79 1.37 1.91 5.00
CA ILE A 79 1.68 2.21 3.59
C ILE A 79 1.75 0.91 2.78
N ALA A 80 2.43 -0.12 3.28
CA ALA A 80 2.58 -1.40 2.59
C ALA A 80 1.25 -2.08 2.26
N ILE A 81 0.23 -1.98 3.12
CA ILE A 81 -1.08 -2.59 2.87
C ILE A 81 -2.00 -1.75 1.97
N VAL A 82 -1.71 -0.47 1.75
CA VAL A 82 -2.56 0.43 0.95
C VAL A 82 -1.95 0.84 -0.39
N HIS A 83 -0.64 0.68 -0.60
CA HIS A 83 0.04 1.26 -1.75
C HIS A 83 -0.51 0.79 -3.11
N ASP A 84 -0.83 -0.50 -3.25
CA ASP A 84 -1.42 -1.08 -4.46
C ASP A 84 -2.94 -1.26 -4.37
N ILE A 85 -3.61 -0.62 -3.40
CA ILE A 85 -5.05 -0.83 -3.17
C ILE A 85 -5.91 -0.43 -4.38
N ALA A 86 -5.48 0.60 -5.12
CA ALA A 86 -6.15 1.09 -6.32
C ALA A 86 -6.15 0.06 -7.47
N GLU A 87 -5.19 -0.87 -7.49
CA GLU A 87 -5.10 -1.95 -8.47
C GLU A 87 -6.28 -2.93 -8.36
N ALA A 88 -7.03 -2.88 -7.25
CA ALA A 88 -8.31 -3.58 -7.13
C ALA A 88 -9.29 -3.16 -8.23
N ILE A 89 -9.22 -1.90 -8.70
CA ILE A 89 -10.04 -1.36 -9.78
C ILE A 89 -9.27 -1.36 -11.10
N VAL A 90 -8.06 -0.78 -11.12
CA VAL A 90 -7.32 -0.51 -12.37
C VAL A 90 -6.53 -1.71 -12.92
N GLY A 91 -6.28 -2.72 -12.09
CA GLY A 91 -5.38 -3.84 -12.40
C GLY A 91 -3.89 -3.50 -12.22
N ASP A 92 -3.03 -4.51 -12.22
CA ASP A 92 -1.57 -4.32 -12.12
C ASP A 92 -1.01 -3.82 -13.46
N ILE A 93 -0.86 -2.49 -13.56
CA ILE A 93 -0.31 -1.79 -14.73
C ILE A 93 1.22 -1.78 -14.66
N THR A 94 1.86 -2.43 -15.62
CA THR A 94 3.31 -2.55 -15.69
C THR A 94 3.95 -1.58 -16.68
N PRO A 95 5.26 -1.31 -16.57
CA PRO A 95 5.97 -0.49 -17.57
C PRO A 95 5.84 -1.02 -19.02
N SER A 96 5.60 -2.33 -19.17
CA SER A 96 5.43 -2.98 -20.47
C SER A 96 4.05 -2.75 -21.10
N ASP A 97 3.13 -2.10 -20.40
CA ASP A 97 1.82 -1.68 -20.93
C ASP A 97 1.90 -0.38 -21.74
N GLY A 98 3.05 0.30 -21.72
CA GLY A 98 3.24 1.55 -22.47
C GLY A 98 2.40 2.74 -21.96
N ILE A 99 1.77 2.59 -20.79
CA ILE A 99 0.99 3.66 -20.16
C ILE A 99 1.97 4.66 -19.51
N PRO A 100 1.89 5.97 -19.84
CA PRO A 100 2.70 6.98 -19.19
C PRO A 100 2.46 7.00 -17.67
N LYS A 101 3.52 7.26 -16.89
CA LYS A 101 3.43 7.31 -15.41
C LYS A 101 2.32 8.25 -14.92
N GLN A 102 2.13 9.38 -15.59
CA GLN A 102 1.10 10.36 -15.26
C GLN A 102 -0.31 9.78 -15.43
N GLU A 103 -0.55 9.01 -16.50
CA GLU A 103 -1.84 8.39 -16.75
C GLU A 103 -2.11 7.23 -15.79
N LYS A 104 -1.10 6.42 -15.45
CA LYS A 104 -1.19 5.41 -14.38
C LYS A 104 -1.62 6.06 -13.06
N SER A 105 -0.89 7.09 -12.62
CA SER A 105 -1.17 7.80 -11.37
C SER A 105 -2.55 8.47 -11.39
N ARG A 106 -3.00 9.01 -12.54
CA ARG A 106 -4.35 9.57 -12.68
C ARG A 106 -5.43 8.51 -12.48
N ARG A 107 -5.31 7.35 -13.15
CA ARG A 107 -6.27 6.23 -13.02
C ARG A 107 -6.32 5.67 -11.61
N GLU A 108 -5.16 5.50 -10.99
CA GLU A 108 -5.08 4.97 -9.61
C GLU A 108 -5.65 5.95 -8.59
N ARG A 109 -5.41 7.24 -8.76
CA ARG A 109 -6.00 8.29 -7.91
C ARG A 109 -7.51 8.32 -8.03
N GLU A 110 -8.04 8.21 -9.25
CA GLU A 110 -9.49 8.15 -9.50
C GLU A 110 -10.11 6.89 -8.87
N ALA A 111 -9.46 5.74 -9.03
CA ALA A 111 -9.85 4.51 -8.35
C ALA A 111 -9.86 4.65 -6.83
N LEU A 112 -8.79 5.22 -6.25
CA LEU A 112 -8.68 5.42 -4.82
C LEU A 112 -9.79 6.35 -4.29
N GLN A 113 -10.08 7.44 -5.01
CA GLN A 113 -11.17 8.34 -4.65
C GLN A 113 -12.51 7.60 -4.59
N ASN A 114 -12.82 6.78 -5.61
CA ASN A 114 -14.03 5.96 -5.62
C ASN A 114 -14.07 4.97 -4.42
N MET A 115 -12.93 4.40 -4.03
CA MET A 115 -12.82 3.52 -2.86
C MET A 115 -13.06 4.28 -1.55
N CYS A 116 -12.51 5.48 -1.42
CA CYS A 116 -12.69 6.35 -0.26
C CYS A 116 -14.15 6.81 -0.11
N GLU A 117 -14.82 7.12 -1.22
CA GLU A 117 -16.25 7.43 -1.27
C GLU A 117 -17.10 6.21 -0.89
N LEU A 118 -16.76 5.03 -1.44
CA LEU A 118 -17.43 3.77 -1.12
C LEU A 118 -17.33 3.41 0.36
N LEU A 119 -16.20 3.70 1.01
CA LEU A 119 -16.01 3.47 2.45
C LEU A 119 -16.94 4.37 3.31
N GLY A 120 -17.50 5.43 2.73
CA GLY A 120 -18.31 6.43 3.43
C GLY A 120 -17.54 7.68 3.83
N GLY A 121 -16.34 7.89 3.30
CA GLY A 121 -15.51 9.05 3.57
C GLY A 121 -14.97 9.12 5.01
N GLY A 122 -14.88 10.35 5.53
CA GLY A 122 -14.41 10.61 6.89
C GLY A 122 -12.90 10.46 7.08
N GLU A 123 -12.47 10.41 8.34
CA GLU A 123 -11.05 10.40 8.71
C GLU A 123 -10.32 9.14 8.24
N ARG A 124 -11.00 7.99 8.19
CA ARG A 124 -10.41 6.73 7.74
C ARG A 124 -10.15 6.70 6.24
N ALA A 125 -11.10 7.17 5.44
CA ALA A 125 -10.89 7.30 4.01
C ALA A 125 -9.79 8.32 3.70
N LYS A 126 -9.71 9.40 4.49
CA LYS A 126 -8.63 10.39 4.39
C LYS A 126 -7.26 9.77 4.74
N GLU A 127 -7.16 9.01 5.83
CA GLU A 127 -5.92 8.32 6.22
C GLU A 127 -5.41 7.42 5.08
N ILE A 128 -6.29 6.64 4.45
CA ILE A 128 -5.93 5.77 3.31
C ILE A 128 -5.43 6.61 2.12
N SER A 129 -6.15 7.68 1.79
CA SER A 129 -5.77 8.59 0.70
C SER A 129 -4.41 9.24 0.94
N ASP A 130 -4.19 9.76 2.15
CA ASP A 130 -2.94 10.44 2.53
C ASP A 130 -1.75 9.47 2.50
N LEU A 131 -1.92 8.23 3.00
CA LEU A 131 -0.87 7.20 2.95
C LEU A 131 -0.53 6.79 1.52
N TRP A 132 -1.53 6.64 0.65
CA TRP A 132 -1.30 6.31 -0.75
C TRP A 132 -0.59 7.44 -1.50
N MET A 133 -1.02 8.70 -1.30
CA MET A 133 -0.35 9.86 -1.88
C MET A 133 1.09 9.99 -1.41
N GLU A 134 1.34 9.73 -0.12
CA GLU A 134 2.69 9.75 0.45
C GLU A 134 3.62 8.73 -0.23
N TYR A 135 3.11 7.53 -0.50
CA TYR A 135 3.83 6.49 -1.25
C TYR A 135 4.11 6.89 -2.70
N GLU A 136 3.11 7.44 -3.39
CA GLU A 136 3.24 7.87 -4.78
C GLU A 136 4.27 8.98 -4.94
N ASP A 137 4.17 10.02 -4.10
CA ASP A 137 5.06 11.18 -4.08
C ASP A 137 6.45 10.85 -3.51
N ASN A 138 6.57 9.70 -2.82
CA ASN A 138 7.82 9.25 -2.21
C ASN A 138 8.42 10.31 -1.26
N SER A 139 7.55 10.98 -0.50
CA SER A 139 7.87 12.22 0.22
C SER A 139 8.53 11.98 1.57
N THR A 140 8.22 10.88 2.24
CA THR A 140 8.72 10.54 3.59
C THR A 140 9.78 9.43 3.57
N MET A 141 10.45 9.23 4.70
CA MET A 141 11.38 8.11 4.86
C MET A 141 10.66 6.76 4.86
N GLU A 142 9.47 6.70 5.43
CA GLU A 142 8.60 5.53 5.43
C GLU A 142 8.20 5.15 3.99
N ALA A 143 7.74 6.10 3.19
CA ALA A 143 7.39 5.85 1.79
C ALA A 143 8.59 5.34 0.98
N LYS A 144 9.77 5.95 1.16
CA LYS A 144 11.01 5.51 0.51
C LYS A 144 11.38 4.08 0.88
N LEU A 145 11.30 3.75 2.17
CA LEU A 145 11.59 2.42 2.67
C LEU A 145 10.62 1.37 2.08
N VAL A 146 9.33 1.67 2.07
CA VAL A 146 8.32 0.76 1.49
C VAL A 146 8.50 0.62 -0.02
N LYS A 147 8.90 1.68 -0.73
CA LYS A 147 9.21 1.63 -2.18
C LYS A 147 10.47 0.79 -2.46
N ASP A 148 11.41 0.76 -1.53
CA ASP A 148 12.56 -0.14 -1.58
C ASP A 148 12.16 -1.60 -1.31
N PHE A 149 11.15 -1.85 -0.47
CA PHE A 149 10.57 -3.19 -0.30
C PHE A 149 9.88 -3.67 -1.58
N ASP A 150 9.08 -2.81 -2.22
CA ASP A 150 8.36 -3.11 -3.45
C ASP A 150 9.31 -3.46 -4.62
N LYS A 151 10.37 -2.66 -4.80
CA LYS A 151 11.33 -2.85 -5.91
C LYS A 151 12.30 -4.01 -5.68
N ARG A 152 12.69 -4.27 -4.45
CA ARG A 152 13.83 -5.16 -4.12
C ARG A 152 13.39 -6.21 -3.11
N LEU A 153 12.68 -7.21 -3.61
CA LEU A 153 12.19 -8.36 -2.84
C LEU A 153 13.26 -9.03 -1.97
N TYR A 154 14.51 -9.08 -2.42
CA TYR A 154 15.60 -9.75 -1.70
C TYR A 154 16.71 -8.79 -1.26
N GLY A 155 17.07 -7.80 -2.07
CA GLY A 155 18.23 -6.93 -1.77
C GLY A 155 18.08 -6.08 -0.51
N SER A 156 16.86 -5.63 -0.19
CA SER A 156 16.63 -4.73 0.96
C SER A 156 16.45 -5.50 2.29
N VAL A 157 15.89 -6.72 2.25
CA VAL A 157 15.70 -7.55 3.47
C VAL A 157 17.03 -8.05 4.03
N ILE A 158 17.99 -8.34 3.14
CA ILE A 158 19.32 -8.85 3.50
C ILE A 158 20.10 -7.84 4.35
N LEU A 159 19.83 -6.55 4.19
CA LEU A 159 20.50 -5.48 4.92
C LEU A 159 19.77 -5.07 6.22
N LEU A 160 18.53 -5.55 6.43
CA LEU A 160 17.65 -5.07 7.51
C LEU A 160 17.38 -6.11 8.60
N VAL A 161 17.82 -7.35 8.41
CA VAL A 161 17.76 -8.41 9.43
C VAL A 161 19.19 -8.90 9.68
N PRO A 162 19.79 -8.65 10.87
CA PRO A 162 21.15 -9.07 11.20
C PRO A 162 21.41 -10.58 11.03
N LEU A 163 20.36 -11.40 11.04
CA LEU A 163 20.39 -12.85 10.90
C LEU A 163 20.34 -13.36 9.44
N CYS A 164 20.09 -12.49 8.44
CA CYS A 164 19.82 -12.91 7.06
C CYS A 164 21.04 -12.94 6.13
N THR A 165 22.17 -12.36 6.54
CA THR A 165 23.42 -12.37 5.75
C THR A 165 23.90 -13.78 5.41
N THR A 166 23.59 -14.78 6.25
CA THR A 166 24.00 -16.16 6.03
C THR A 166 23.07 -16.95 5.10
N TYR A 167 21.76 -16.66 5.08
CA TYR A 167 20.77 -17.46 4.34
C TYR A 167 20.55 -16.94 2.90
N ALA A 168 20.67 -15.62 2.70
CA ALA A 168 20.38 -15.02 1.40
C ALA A 168 21.49 -15.16 0.35
N MET A 169 22.73 -15.43 0.78
CA MET A 169 23.81 -15.88 -0.11
C MET A 169 23.45 -17.23 -0.78
N HIS A 170 22.66 -18.07 -0.09
CA HIS A 170 22.30 -19.39 -0.58
C HIS A 170 21.09 -19.38 -1.55
N MET A 171 20.22 -18.37 -1.46
CA MET A 171 19.06 -18.24 -2.36
C MET A 171 19.34 -17.31 -3.56
N SER A 172 20.21 -16.30 -3.41
CA SER A 172 20.62 -15.45 -4.55
C SER A 172 21.40 -16.21 -5.61
N SER A 173 22.04 -17.33 -5.26
CA SER A 173 22.73 -18.21 -6.21
C SER A 173 21.79 -19.06 -7.07
N GLN A 174 20.49 -19.14 -6.73
CA GLN A 174 19.50 -19.85 -7.54
C GLN A 174 18.64 -18.93 -8.41
N VAL A 175 18.55 -17.64 -8.10
CA VAL A 175 17.75 -16.67 -8.89
C VAL A 175 18.61 -15.85 -9.87
N LEU A 176 19.94 -15.83 -9.72
CA LEU A 176 20.85 -15.15 -10.65
C LEU A 176 21.41 -16.06 -11.76
N ASN A 177 20.98 -17.33 -11.80
CA ASN A 177 21.41 -18.30 -12.83
C ASN A 177 20.27 -18.80 -13.73
N ASP A 178 19.06 -18.22 -13.63
CA ASP A 178 17.92 -18.48 -14.54
C ASP A 178 17.26 -17.16 -15.00
#